data_AF-A0A832WV32-F1
#
_entry.id   AF-A0A832WV32-F1
#
_cell.length_a   1.000
_cell.length_b   1.000
_cell.length_c   1.000
_cell.angle_alpha   90.00
_cell.angle_beta   90.00
_cell.angle_gamma   90.00
#
_symmetry.space_group_name_H-M   'P 1'
#
loop_
_entity.id
_entity.type
_entity.pdbx_description
1 polymer ?
#
loop_
_entity_poly.entity_id
_entity_poly.type
_entity_poly.pdbx_seq_one_letter_code
_entity_poly.pdbx_strand_id
1 'polypeptide(L)'
;MIWGLICINQNNVHLITLSFILFLVLFFIPAVSAASGEVPEKILDNPWDHSPITVYINNKSVPLHYSPTYYEQIEKALEYWENGGNGDLDYTPVFEIVDSEEADIRIRWVENLESIEGAPSGVAGYAKPEISGNRFVEVDIVLEVGNYQGKAWRQYGDSTMLSISKHELGHALGLGHSNSPRDIMYPEHEMGDNVNPILLSKYGGLLRAAFFLGLAVILFLGVSWQYSRRKRKKLEDEYFK
;
A
#
# COMPACT_ATOMS: atom_id res chain seq x y z
N MET A 1 38.91 48.59 -38.07
CA MET A 1 37.53 48.84 -37.58
C MET A 1 36.89 47.50 -37.26
N ILE A 2 36.64 47.27 -35.96
CA ILE A 2 35.53 46.51 -35.34
C ILE A 2 35.49 44.98 -35.66
N TRP A 3 36.09 44.10 -34.85
CA TRP A 3 35.60 43.45 -33.59
C TRP A 3 34.30 42.65 -33.71
N GLY A 4 34.35 41.38 -33.27
CA GLY A 4 33.16 40.57 -33.00
C GLY A 4 33.40 39.06 -32.92
N LEU A 5 34.28 38.60 -32.03
CA LEU A 5 34.33 37.20 -31.61
C LEU A 5 32.96 36.79 -31.03
N ILE A 6 32.30 35.80 -31.65
CA ILE A 6 31.19 35.10 -31.00
C ILE A 6 31.80 34.06 -30.06
N CYS A 7 32.18 34.52 -28.86
CA CYS A 7 32.39 33.65 -27.72
C CYS A 7 31.04 33.05 -27.33
N ILE A 8 30.80 31.78 -27.68
CA ILE A 8 29.85 30.98 -26.92
C ILE A 8 30.48 30.82 -25.53
N ASN A 9 29.90 31.52 -24.56
CA ASN A 9 30.36 31.56 -23.18
C ASN A 9 30.46 30.14 -22.61
N GLN A 10 31.68 29.58 -22.49
CA GLN A 10 31.93 28.28 -21.86
C GLN A 10 31.34 28.22 -20.45
N ASN A 11 31.24 29.37 -19.76
CA ASN A 11 30.65 29.45 -18.42
C ASN A 11 29.18 29.01 -18.38
N ASN A 12 28.40 29.25 -19.45
CA ASN A 12 26.99 28.82 -19.50
C ASN A 12 26.85 27.31 -19.70
N VAL A 13 27.76 26.69 -20.46
CA VAL A 13 27.79 25.24 -20.63
C VAL A 13 28.18 24.58 -19.32
N HIS A 14 29.20 25.12 -18.64
CA HIS A 14 29.60 24.67 -17.31
C HIS A 14 28.49 24.84 -16.27
N LEU A 15 27.76 25.96 -16.27
CA LEU A 15 26.61 26.19 -15.36
C LEU A 15 25.48 25.18 -15.59
N ILE A 16 25.15 24.89 -16.85
CA ILE A 16 24.11 23.92 -17.21
C ILE A 16 24.53 22.51 -16.82
N THR A 17 25.79 22.12 -17.07
CA THR A 17 26.30 20.81 -16.64
C THR A 17 26.40 20.69 -15.13
N LEU A 18 26.78 21.75 -14.40
CA LEU A 18 26.81 21.74 -12.94
C LEU A 18 25.40 21.60 -12.37
N SER A 19 24.43 22.32 -12.92
CA SER A 19 23.02 22.23 -12.53
C SER A 19 22.43 20.86 -12.81
N PHE A 20 22.83 20.19 -13.89
CA PHE A 20 22.37 18.85 -14.25
C PHE A 20 22.99 17.77 -13.35
N ILE A 21 24.25 17.90 -12.98
CA ILE A 21 24.93 17.02 -12.01
C ILE A 21 24.33 17.21 -10.61
N LEU A 22 24.05 18.45 -10.20
CA LEU A 22 23.41 18.73 -8.90
C LEU A 22 21.98 18.15 -8.83
N PHE A 23 21.24 18.19 -9.94
CA PHE A 23 19.91 17.57 -10.06
C PHE A 23 19.97 16.04 -10.01
N LEU A 24 21.00 15.43 -10.61
CA LEU A 24 21.26 13.99 -10.53
C LEU A 24 21.65 13.56 -9.12
N VAL A 25 22.47 14.33 -8.41
CA VAL A 25 22.87 14.04 -7.03
C VAL A 25 21.67 14.11 -6.07
N LEU A 26 20.72 15.03 -6.30
CA LEU A 26 19.46 15.11 -5.54
C LEU A 26 18.53 13.89 -5.76
N PHE A 27 18.66 13.17 -6.88
CA PHE A 27 17.89 11.96 -7.19
C PHE A 27 18.54 10.64 -6.75
N PHE A 28 19.85 10.67 -6.42
CA PHE A 28 20.61 9.54 -5.88
C PHE A 28 20.78 9.61 -4.36
N ILE A 29 20.30 10.65 -3.69
CA ILE A 29 20.07 10.55 -2.26
C ILE A 29 18.97 9.50 -2.13
N PRO A 30 19.23 8.32 -1.53
CA PRO A 30 18.10 7.50 -1.10
C PRO A 30 17.26 8.44 -0.25
N ALA A 31 15.97 8.57 -0.57
CA ALA A 31 15.05 9.10 0.41
C ALA A 31 15.26 8.19 1.62
N VAL A 32 16.00 8.68 2.61
CA VAL A 32 15.89 8.17 3.96
C VAL A 32 14.49 8.58 4.29
N SER A 33 13.54 7.73 3.91
CA SER A 33 12.26 7.70 4.54
C SER A 33 12.64 7.54 6.00
N ALA A 34 12.50 8.60 6.77
CA ALA A 34 12.33 8.46 8.19
C ALA A 34 11.06 7.62 8.29
N ALA A 35 11.24 6.30 8.28
CA ALA A 35 10.27 5.38 8.80
C ALA A 35 10.07 5.89 10.21
N SER A 36 8.98 6.63 10.42
CA SER A 36 8.47 6.91 11.75
C SER A 36 8.24 5.52 12.33
N GLY A 37 9.20 5.07 13.13
CA GLY A 37 9.08 3.87 13.91
C GLY A 37 8.00 4.11 14.94
N GLU A 38 6.75 3.92 14.57
CA GLU A 38 5.78 3.43 15.51
C GLU A 38 5.99 1.93 15.53
N VAL A 39 6.80 1.48 16.49
CA VAL A 39 6.81 0.08 16.90
C VAL A 39 5.37 -0.20 17.32
N PRO A 40 4.64 -1.10 16.67
CA PRO A 40 3.31 -1.42 17.15
C PRO A 40 3.52 -2.32 18.36
N GLU A 41 3.46 -1.66 19.52
CA GLU A 41 3.20 -2.29 20.81
C GLU A 41 2.04 -3.26 20.65
N LYS A 42 2.21 -4.48 21.16
CA LYS A 42 1.10 -5.38 21.44
C LYS A 42 0.00 -4.58 22.16
N ILE A 43 -1.22 -4.62 21.63
CA ILE A 43 -2.35 -3.81 22.12
C ILE A 43 -2.66 -4.18 23.57
N LEU A 44 -2.77 -5.49 23.84
CA LEU A 44 -2.95 -6.05 25.19
C LEU A 44 -2.38 -7.48 25.24
N ASP A 45 -1.75 -7.85 26.36
CA ASP A 45 -1.18 -9.18 26.51
C ASP A 45 -2.22 -10.30 26.62
N ASN A 46 -3.30 -10.01 27.35
CA ASN A 46 -4.43 -10.91 27.57
C ASN A 46 -5.71 -10.09 27.46
N PRO A 47 -6.22 -9.84 26.24
CA PRO A 47 -7.39 -8.98 26.06
C PRO A 47 -8.67 -9.62 26.63
N TRP A 48 -8.80 -10.94 26.52
CA TRP A 48 -9.97 -11.69 27.00
C TRP A 48 -9.70 -12.33 28.37
N ASP A 49 -10.71 -12.39 29.22
CA ASP A 49 -10.63 -12.98 30.57
C ASP A 49 -11.31 -14.35 30.68
N HIS A 50 -11.84 -14.85 29.57
CA HIS A 50 -12.58 -16.10 29.47
C HIS A 50 -12.19 -16.87 28.21
N SER A 51 -12.62 -18.13 28.16
CA SER A 51 -12.47 -19.05 27.03
C SER A 51 -13.62 -20.05 27.08
N PRO A 52 -14.25 -20.41 25.95
CA PRO A 52 -13.97 -19.93 24.59
C PRO A 52 -14.38 -18.47 24.37
N ILE A 53 -13.76 -17.82 23.39
CA ILE A 53 -14.15 -16.50 22.87
C ILE A 53 -15.25 -16.74 21.83
N THR A 54 -16.41 -16.14 22.02
CA THR A 54 -17.55 -16.33 21.11
C THR A 54 -17.42 -15.45 19.87
N VAL A 55 -17.73 -16.01 18.70
CA VAL A 55 -17.61 -15.32 17.40
C VAL A 55 -18.93 -15.38 16.66
N TYR A 56 -19.43 -14.21 16.27
CA TYR A 56 -20.58 -14.08 15.39
C TYR A 56 -20.14 -13.66 14.00
N ILE A 57 -20.55 -14.43 12.98
CA ILE A 57 -20.27 -14.13 11.58
C ILE A 57 -21.59 -13.74 10.91
N ASN A 58 -21.76 -12.46 10.57
CA ASN A 58 -22.98 -11.98 9.94
C ASN A 58 -23.10 -12.52 8.52
N ASN A 59 -23.93 -13.55 8.32
CA ASN A 59 -24.29 -14.09 7.01
C ASN A 59 -25.75 -13.77 6.62
N LYS A 60 -26.45 -12.97 7.42
CA LYS A 60 -27.87 -12.62 7.24
C LYS A 60 -28.04 -11.33 6.46
N SER A 61 -27.27 -10.30 6.82
CA SER A 61 -27.28 -8.99 6.17
C SER A 61 -25.92 -8.76 5.53
N VAL A 62 -25.81 -9.18 4.26
CA VAL A 62 -24.56 -9.16 3.49
C VAL A 62 -24.64 -8.20 2.31
N PRO A 63 -23.52 -7.59 1.89
CA PRO A 63 -23.45 -6.71 0.73
C PRO A 63 -23.73 -7.47 -0.59
N LEU A 64 -24.06 -6.74 -1.65
CA LEU A 64 -24.46 -7.26 -2.96
C LEU A 64 -23.44 -8.25 -3.55
N HIS A 65 -22.15 -7.95 -3.41
CA HIS A 65 -21.05 -8.74 -3.92
C HIS A 65 -20.36 -9.55 -2.83
N TYR A 66 -21.07 -9.90 -1.76
CA TYR A 66 -20.59 -10.88 -0.80
C TYR A 66 -20.41 -12.25 -1.49
N SER A 67 -19.32 -12.96 -1.15
CA SER A 67 -19.14 -14.36 -1.54
C SER A 67 -19.45 -15.28 -0.35
N PRO A 68 -20.33 -16.28 -0.49
CA PRO A 68 -20.57 -17.27 0.56
C PRO A 68 -19.33 -18.04 1.01
N THR A 69 -18.29 -18.13 0.16
CA THR A 69 -17.01 -18.78 0.47
C THR A 69 -16.21 -18.07 1.55
N TYR A 70 -16.52 -16.80 1.84
CA TYR A 70 -15.84 -16.01 2.87
C TYR A 70 -16.07 -16.55 4.28
N TYR A 71 -17.24 -17.13 4.53
CA TYR A 71 -17.54 -17.77 5.81
C TYR A 71 -16.49 -18.83 6.17
N GLU A 72 -16.16 -19.71 5.22
CA GLU A 72 -15.12 -20.75 5.40
C GLU A 72 -13.72 -20.12 5.59
N GLN A 73 -13.47 -18.92 5.06
CA GLN A 73 -12.19 -18.23 5.26
C GLN A 73 -12.06 -17.68 6.68
N ILE A 74 -13.16 -17.27 7.31
CA ILE A 74 -13.18 -16.92 8.73
C ILE A 74 -12.88 -18.15 9.59
N GLU A 75 -13.54 -19.29 9.32
CA GLU A 75 -13.30 -20.53 10.05
C GLU A 75 -11.81 -20.94 10.00
N LYS A 76 -11.19 -20.87 8.82
CA LYS A 76 -9.75 -21.13 8.64
C LYS A 76 -8.86 -20.11 9.34
N ALA A 77 -9.31 -18.86 9.47
CA ALA A 77 -8.56 -17.82 10.17
C ALA A 77 -8.62 -18.02 11.69
N LEU A 78 -9.78 -18.43 12.23
CA LEU A 78 -9.93 -18.85 13.62
C LEU A 78 -9.03 -20.06 13.91
N GLU A 79 -9.12 -21.11 13.09
CA GLU A 79 -8.27 -22.32 13.21
C GLU A 79 -6.77 -21.97 13.18
N TYR A 80 -6.37 -21.02 12.34
CA TYR A 80 -4.98 -20.56 12.29
C TYR A 80 -4.50 -20.02 13.63
N TRP A 81 -5.32 -19.22 14.31
CA TRP A 81 -4.98 -18.65 15.62
C TRP A 81 -5.06 -19.67 16.76
N GLU A 82 -6.02 -20.61 16.73
CA GLU A 82 -6.07 -21.73 17.67
C GLU A 82 -4.83 -22.63 17.58
N ASN A 83 -4.25 -22.75 16.38
CA ASN A 83 -3.03 -23.53 16.12
C ASN A 83 -1.72 -22.74 16.35
N GLY A 84 -1.78 -21.64 17.11
CA GLY A 84 -0.61 -20.85 17.52
C GLY A 84 -0.30 -19.64 16.63
N GLY A 85 -1.07 -19.42 15.56
CA GLY A 85 -1.01 -18.19 14.76
C GLY A 85 0.37 -17.86 14.21
N ASN A 86 0.83 -16.64 14.47
CA ASN A 86 2.17 -16.19 14.11
C ASN A 86 3.23 -16.47 15.21
N GLY A 87 2.80 -17.02 16.36
CA GLY A 87 3.66 -17.36 17.49
C GLY A 87 3.84 -16.25 18.53
N ASP A 88 3.18 -15.09 18.38
CA ASP A 88 3.40 -13.92 19.25
C ASP A 88 2.32 -13.76 20.35
N LEU A 89 1.34 -14.65 20.42
CA LEU A 89 0.36 -14.68 21.50
C LEU A 89 0.93 -15.35 22.74
N ASP A 90 0.71 -14.76 23.92
CA ASP A 90 1.10 -15.33 25.22
C ASP A 90 0.10 -16.37 25.73
N TYR A 91 -0.98 -16.61 24.98
CA TYR A 91 -2.04 -17.54 25.30
C TYR A 91 -2.52 -18.25 24.03
N THR A 92 -3.19 -19.39 24.19
CA THR A 92 -3.81 -20.11 23.08
C THR A 92 -5.31 -19.79 23.06
N PRO A 93 -5.80 -19.04 22.06
CA PRO A 93 -7.23 -18.77 21.96
C PRO A 93 -7.99 -20.06 21.62
N VAL A 94 -9.25 -20.11 22.05
CA VAL A 94 -10.23 -21.11 21.64
C VAL A 94 -11.49 -20.34 21.27
N PHE A 95 -12.09 -20.66 20.13
CA PHE A 95 -13.26 -19.96 19.63
C PHE A 95 -14.51 -20.83 19.62
N GLU A 96 -15.66 -20.19 19.80
CA GLU A 96 -16.97 -20.80 19.61
C GLU A 96 -17.80 -19.93 18.67
N ILE A 97 -18.14 -20.44 17.49
CA ILE A 97 -19.03 -19.72 16.58
C ILE A 97 -20.47 -19.83 17.09
N VAL A 98 -21.11 -18.68 17.31
CA VAL A 98 -22.50 -18.56 17.80
C VAL A 98 -23.33 -17.71 16.85
N ASP A 99 -24.64 -17.94 16.80
CA ASP A 99 -25.59 -17.09 16.05
C ASP A 99 -26.22 -16.04 16.98
N SER A 100 -25.38 -15.13 17.52
CA SER A 100 -25.79 -14.08 18.46
C SER A 100 -25.01 -12.80 18.24
N GLU A 101 -25.68 -11.66 18.10
CA GLU A 101 -25.03 -10.33 18.04
C GLU A 101 -24.41 -9.91 19.38
N GLU A 102 -24.65 -10.66 20.46
CA GLU A 102 -24.00 -10.45 21.76
C GLU A 102 -22.66 -11.23 21.90
N ALA A 103 -22.12 -11.74 20.80
CA ALA A 103 -20.83 -12.44 20.80
C ALA A 103 -19.66 -11.48 21.04
N ASP A 104 -18.57 -12.01 21.61
CA ASP A 104 -17.36 -11.26 21.94
C ASP A 104 -16.72 -10.62 20.70
N ILE A 105 -16.64 -11.38 19.59
CA ILE A 105 -16.15 -10.88 18.30
C ILE A 105 -17.30 -10.93 17.29
N ARG A 106 -17.60 -9.79 16.68
CA ARG A 106 -18.59 -9.70 15.60
C ARG A 106 -17.95 -9.37 14.28
N ILE A 107 -18.24 -10.18 13.27
CA ILE A 107 -17.68 -10.03 11.94
C ILE A 107 -18.80 -9.66 10.97
N ARG A 108 -18.62 -8.54 10.27
CA ARG A 108 -19.54 -8.07 9.23
C ARG A 108 -18.81 -7.64 7.97
N TRP A 109 -19.58 -7.51 6.89
CA TRP A 109 -19.06 -7.25 5.56
C TRP A 109 -19.58 -5.93 5.02
N VAL A 110 -18.75 -5.23 4.23
CA VAL A 110 -19.14 -4.00 3.54
C VAL A 110 -18.71 -4.03 2.08
N GLU A 111 -19.48 -3.35 1.21
CA GLU A 111 -19.12 -3.20 -0.21
C GLU A 111 -17.83 -2.41 -0.39
N ASN A 112 -17.66 -1.36 0.41
CA ASN A 112 -16.51 -0.49 0.34
C ASN A 112 -16.32 0.27 1.66
N LEU A 113 -15.16 0.06 2.30
CA LEU A 113 -14.86 0.64 3.61
C LEU A 113 -14.75 2.17 3.55
N GLU A 114 -14.18 2.74 2.48
CA GLU A 114 -14.02 4.19 2.34
C GLU A 114 -15.37 4.91 2.33
N SER A 115 -16.33 4.41 1.55
CA SER A 115 -17.63 5.06 1.36
C SER A 115 -18.64 4.77 2.47
N ILE A 116 -18.55 3.59 3.11
CA ILE A 116 -19.51 3.16 4.14
C ILE A 116 -19.03 3.56 5.54
N GLU A 117 -17.74 3.39 5.83
CA GLU A 117 -17.17 3.61 7.17
C GLU A 117 -16.26 4.85 7.24
N GLY A 118 -15.99 5.52 6.12
CA GLY A 118 -15.08 6.67 6.07
C GLY A 118 -13.62 6.27 6.29
N ALA A 119 -13.28 4.99 6.07
CA ALA A 119 -11.93 4.48 6.27
C ALA A 119 -10.92 5.16 5.32
N PRO A 120 -9.63 5.27 5.70
CA PRO A 120 -8.57 5.68 4.78
C PRO A 120 -8.56 4.84 3.51
N SER A 121 -8.08 5.43 2.41
CA SER A 121 -8.08 4.72 1.14
C SER A 121 -7.15 3.51 1.17
N GLY A 122 -7.63 2.39 0.60
CA GLY A 122 -6.88 1.13 0.51
C GLY A 122 -6.94 0.23 1.74
N VAL A 123 -7.69 0.59 2.78
CA VAL A 123 -7.96 -0.27 3.93
C VAL A 123 -8.98 -1.35 3.55
N ALA A 124 -8.60 -2.63 3.70
CA ALA A 124 -9.43 -3.77 3.30
C ALA A 124 -10.18 -4.43 4.48
N GLY A 125 -9.82 -4.08 5.71
CA GLY A 125 -10.44 -4.55 6.94
C GLY A 125 -10.06 -3.64 8.12
N TYR A 126 -10.81 -3.73 9.21
CA TYR A 126 -10.34 -3.25 10.51
C TYR A 126 -11.00 -4.03 11.65
N ALA A 127 -10.29 -4.12 12.78
CA ALA A 127 -10.83 -4.54 14.07
C ALA A 127 -10.95 -3.34 15.02
N LYS A 128 -12.12 -3.18 15.63
CA LYS A 128 -12.41 -2.11 16.59
C LYS A 128 -12.79 -2.71 17.94
N PRO A 129 -11.84 -2.77 18.89
CA PRO A 129 -12.14 -3.23 20.24
C PRO A 129 -12.89 -2.17 21.05
N GLU A 130 -13.90 -2.59 21.81
CA GLU A 130 -14.42 -1.87 22.97
C GLU A 130 -13.68 -2.36 24.22
N ILE A 131 -13.06 -1.42 24.94
CA ILE A 131 -12.15 -1.73 26.04
C ILE A 131 -12.73 -1.21 27.35
N SER A 132 -12.80 -2.08 28.35
CA SER A 132 -13.16 -1.72 29.72
C SER A 132 -12.03 -2.11 30.67
N GLY A 133 -11.38 -1.11 31.27
CA GLY A 133 -10.17 -1.31 32.05
C GLY A 133 -9.02 -1.80 31.16
N ASN A 134 -8.58 -3.04 31.38
CA ASN A 134 -7.47 -3.65 30.63
C ASN A 134 -7.92 -4.94 29.91
N ARG A 135 -9.20 -5.00 29.51
CA ARG A 135 -9.83 -6.13 28.84
C ARG A 135 -10.68 -5.64 27.69
N PHE A 136 -10.80 -6.47 26.66
CA PHE A 136 -11.83 -6.30 25.64
C PHE A 136 -13.17 -6.75 26.23
N VAL A 137 -14.20 -5.96 25.98
CA VAL A 137 -15.58 -6.35 26.22
C VAL A 137 -16.16 -6.94 24.94
N GLU A 138 -15.72 -6.39 23.80
CA GLU A 138 -16.27 -6.68 22.49
C GLU A 138 -15.29 -6.24 21.40
N VAL A 139 -15.29 -6.89 20.25
CA VAL A 139 -14.55 -6.46 19.07
C VAL A 139 -15.42 -6.55 17.82
N ASP A 140 -15.61 -5.42 17.14
CA ASP A 140 -16.21 -5.38 15.81
C ASP A 140 -15.12 -5.51 14.75
N ILE A 141 -15.19 -6.55 13.93
CA ILE A 141 -14.38 -6.72 12.72
C ILE A 141 -15.24 -6.41 11.50
N VAL A 142 -14.75 -5.52 10.65
CA VAL A 142 -15.41 -5.10 9.42
C VAL A 142 -14.50 -5.41 8.23
N LEU A 143 -15.01 -6.19 7.29
CA LEU A 143 -14.25 -6.67 6.14
C LEU A 143 -14.85 -6.14 4.84
N GLU A 144 -14.02 -5.51 4.00
CA GLU A 144 -14.42 -5.12 2.64
C GLU A 144 -14.47 -6.35 1.74
N VAL A 145 -15.53 -6.49 0.92
CA VAL A 145 -15.68 -7.65 0.01
C VAL A 145 -15.00 -7.45 -1.35
N GLY A 146 -14.49 -6.26 -1.63
CA GLY A 146 -13.81 -5.94 -2.87
C GLY A 146 -13.61 -4.44 -3.06
N ASN A 147 -12.79 -4.07 -4.03
CA ASN A 147 -12.46 -2.66 -4.28
C ASN A 147 -12.48 -2.31 -5.76
N TYR A 148 -12.40 -1.01 -6.05
CA TYR A 148 -12.26 -0.53 -7.41
C TYR A 148 -10.81 -0.64 -7.89
N GLN A 149 -10.61 -1.43 -8.95
CA GLN A 149 -9.34 -1.51 -9.67
C GLN A 149 -9.46 -0.73 -10.99
N GLY A 150 -9.04 0.53 -10.94
CA GLY A 150 -9.26 1.48 -12.03
C GLY A 150 -10.73 1.86 -12.13
N LYS A 151 -11.42 1.44 -13.19
CA LYS A 151 -12.86 1.71 -13.39
C LYS A 151 -13.78 0.52 -13.09
N ALA A 152 -13.20 -0.64 -12.80
CA ALA A 152 -13.95 -1.87 -12.56
C ALA A 152 -13.91 -2.23 -11.08
N TRP A 153 -15.07 -2.48 -10.50
CA TRP A 153 -15.17 -3.08 -9.17
C TRP A 153 -14.75 -4.55 -9.25
N ARG A 154 -13.96 -5.01 -8.27
CA ARG A 154 -13.41 -6.36 -8.21
C ARG A 154 -13.62 -6.93 -6.81
N GLN A 155 -14.34 -8.06 -6.76
CA GLN A 155 -14.48 -8.87 -5.56
C GLN A 155 -13.12 -9.45 -5.12
N TYR A 156 -12.87 -9.51 -3.82
CA TYR A 156 -11.69 -10.19 -3.27
C TYR A 156 -11.80 -11.71 -3.44
N GLY A 157 -10.66 -12.36 -3.71
CA GLY A 157 -10.60 -13.82 -3.73
C GLY A 157 -10.52 -14.41 -2.32
N ASP A 158 -10.80 -15.71 -2.19
CA ASP A 158 -10.76 -16.44 -0.92
C ASP A 158 -9.41 -16.30 -0.20
N SER A 159 -8.29 -16.36 -0.93
CA SER A 159 -6.95 -16.20 -0.33
C SER A 159 -6.73 -14.82 0.27
N THR A 160 -7.28 -13.78 -0.37
CA THR A 160 -7.20 -12.39 0.12
C THR A 160 -8.07 -12.24 1.36
N MET A 161 -9.30 -12.75 1.32
CA MET A 161 -10.20 -12.72 2.46
C MET A 161 -9.61 -13.47 3.66
N LEU A 162 -9.03 -14.65 3.45
CA LEU A 162 -8.34 -15.41 4.48
C LEU A 162 -7.17 -14.61 5.10
N SER A 163 -6.37 -13.93 4.27
CA SER A 163 -5.25 -13.12 4.74
C SER A 163 -5.70 -11.95 5.61
N ILE A 164 -6.67 -11.17 5.13
CA ILE A 164 -7.25 -10.03 5.88
C ILE A 164 -7.88 -10.53 7.18
N SER A 165 -8.68 -11.61 7.12
CA SER A 165 -9.36 -12.15 8.30
C SER A 165 -8.37 -12.59 9.39
N LYS A 166 -7.24 -13.18 9.01
CA LYS A 166 -6.19 -13.53 9.97
C LYS A 166 -5.60 -12.27 10.62
N HIS A 167 -5.32 -11.23 9.84
CA HIS A 167 -4.79 -9.96 10.33
C HIS A 167 -5.74 -9.31 11.35
N GLU A 168 -7.01 -9.13 10.98
CA GLU A 168 -7.99 -8.48 11.86
C GLU A 168 -8.29 -9.31 13.12
N LEU A 169 -8.31 -10.64 13.01
CA LEU A 169 -8.40 -11.51 14.18
C LEU A 169 -7.19 -11.37 15.10
N GLY A 170 -5.99 -11.12 14.56
CA GLY A 170 -4.82 -10.83 15.39
C GLY A 170 -5.01 -9.59 16.24
N HIS A 171 -5.59 -8.52 15.68
CA HIS A 171 -5.99 -7.34 16.45
C HIS A 171 -7.05 -7.64 17.50
N ALA A 172 -8.06 -8.47 17.17
CA ALA A 172 -9.06 -8.94 18.13
C ALA A 172 -8.48 -9.81 19.26
N LEU A 173 -7.27 -10.34 19.07
CA LEU A 173 -6.49 -11.10 20.05
C LEU A 173 -5.42 -10.25 20.75
N GLY A 174 -5.40 -8.94 20.52
CA GLY A 174 -4.54 -7.99 21.21
C GLY A 174 -3.17 -7.79 20.57
N LEU A 175 -2.93 -8.30 19.37
CA LEU A 175 -1.71 -8.03 18.62
C LEU A 175 -1.77 -6.67 17.94
N GLY A 176 -0.65 -5.94 17.96
CA GLY A 176 -0.43 -4.78 17.10
C GLY A 176 0.10 -5.21 15.73
N HIS A 177 0.40 -4.24 14.87
CA HIS A 177 1.10 -4.53 13.61
C HIS A 177 2.52 -5.07 13.83
N SER A 178 3.05 -5.75 12.83
CA SER A 178 4.45 -6.21 12.80
C SER A 178 5.27 -5.36 11.84
N ASN A 179 6.55 -5.16 12.14
CA ASN A 179 7.50 -4.51 11.24
C ASN A 179 8.10 -5.49 10.20
N SER A 180 7.76 -6.77 10.27
CA SER A 180 8.30 -7.82 9.40
C SER A 180 7.37 -8.07 8.22
N PRO A 181 7.77 -7.84 6.96
CA PRO A 181 6.91 -8.09 5.77
C PRO A 181 6.50 -9.56 5.54
N ARG A 182 6.99 -10.48 6.36
CA ARG A 182 6.64 -11.92 6.30
C ARG A 182 5.65 -12.33 7.39
N ASP A 183 5.30 -11.41 8.27
CA ASP A 183 4.36 -11.61 9.37
C ASP A 183 2.94 -11.34 8.89
N ILE A 184 1.98 -12.11 9.40
CA ILE A 184 0.56 -11.88 9.08
C ILE A 184 0.07 -10.54 9.64
N MET A 185 0.70 -10.03 10.71
CA MET A 185 0.39 -8.74 11.30
C MET A 185 1.08 -7.56 10.59
N TYR A 186 1.78 -7.77 9.48
CA TYR A 186 2.34 -6.67 8.70
C TYR A 186 1.23 -5.87 7.97
N PRO A 187 1.22 -4.53 8.00
CA PRO A 187 0.10 -3.70 7.55
C PRO A 187 0.04 -3.53 6.01
N GLU A 188 0.25 -4.59 5.23
CA GLU A 188 0.21 -4.53 3.75
C GLU A 188 -1.16 -4.09 3.21
N HIS A 189 -2.24 -4.39 3.93
CA HIS A 189 -3.63 -4.12 3.54
C HIS A 189 -4.23 -2.88 4.22
N GLU A 190 -3.45 -2.18 5.05
CA GLU A 190 -3.82 -0.89 5.65
C GLU A 190 -3.01 0.27 5.06
N MET A 191 -1.77 0.01 4.61
CA MET A 191 -1.01 0.95 3.82
C MET A 191 -1.52 0.91 2.38
N GLY A 192 -2.53 1.73 2.09
CA GLY A 192 -3.09 1.97 0.77
C GLY A 192 -2.09 2.54 -0.22
N ASP A 193 -1.10 1.76 -0.61
CA ASP A 193 -0.32 1.99 -1.80
C ASP A 193 -1.00 1.22 -2.93
N ASN A 194 -1.79 1.96 -3.72
CA ASN A 194 -2.43 1.56 -4.97
C ASN A 194 -1.40 1.24 -6.09
N VAL A 195 -0.39 0.45 -5.77
CA VAL A 195 0.58 -0.12 -6.69
C VAL A 195 0.54 -1.61 -6.51
N ASN A 196 0.07 -2.32 -7.54
CA ASN A 196 0.18 -3.77 -7.65
C ASN A 196 1.63 -4.17 -7.28
N PRO A 197 1.91 -4.75 -6.10
CA PRO A 197 3.28 -4.91 -5.59
C PRO A 197 4.06 -5.87 -6.49
N ILE A 198 3.34 -6.81 -7.12
CA ILE A 198 3.87 -7.75 -8.10
C ILE A 198 4.29 -7.03 -9.40
N LEU A 199 3.58 -6.00 -9.86
CA LEU A 199 3.97 -5.25 -11.07
C LEU A 199 5.13 -4.31 -10.79
N LEU A 200 5.13 -3.60 -9.66
CA LEU A 200 6.18 -2.63 -9.35
C LEU A 200 7.50 -3.32 -9.00
N SER A 201 7.49 -4.42 -8.24
CA SER A 201 8.70 -5.18 -7.93
C SER A 201 9.29 -5.88 -9.16
N LYS A 202 8.44 -6.41 -10.05
CA LYS A 202 8.88 -7.15 -11.26
C LYS A 202 9.26 -6.23 -12.42
N TYR A 203 8.55 -5.13 -12.63
CA TYR A 203 8.72 -4.24 -13.78
C TYR A 203 9.25 -2.85 -13.41
N GLY A 204 9.46 -2.52 -12.14
CA GLY A 204 9.94 -1.20 -11.70
C GLY A 204 11.28 -0.80 -12.33
N GLY A 205 12.20 -1.77 -12.48
CA GLY A 205 13.46 -1.55 -13.20
C GLY A 205 13.26 -1.23 -14.69
N LEU A 206 12.32 -1.92 -15.35
CA LEU A 206 12.00 -1.71 -16.76
C LEU A 206 11.31 -0.37 -17.01
N LEU A 207 10.39 0.03 -16.13
CA LEU A 207 9.71 1.32 -16.21
C LEU A 207 10.68 2.49 -16.03
N ARG A 208 11.63 2.38 -15.07
CA ARG A 208 12.71 3.36 -14.90
C ARG A 208 13.59 3.43 -16.14
N ALA A 209 14.00 2.29 -16.68
CA ALA A 209 14.81 2.25 -17.90
C ALA A 209 14.09 2.91 -19.10
N ALA A 210 12.80 2.60 -19.30
CA ALA A 210 11.99 3.18 -20.36
C ALA A 210 11.85 4.70 -20.22
N PHE A 211 11.67 5.21 -18.99
CA PHE A 211 11.62 6.64 -18.72
C PHE A 211 12.94 7.35 -19.09
N PHE A 212 14.08 6.83 -18.66
CA PHE A 212 15.39 7.42 -19.00
C PHE A 212 15.70 7.35 -20.50
N LEU A 213 15.28 6.27 -21.17
CA LEU A 213 15.46 6.10 -22.61
C LEU A 213 14.61 7.12 -23.39
N GLY A 214 13.37 7.36 -22.96
CA GLY A 214 12.53 8.43 -23.51
C GLY A 214 13.14 9.82 -23.33
N LEU A 215 13.69 10.10 -22.15
CA LEU A 215 14.33 11.39 -21.84
C LEU A 215 15.60 11.61 -22.69
N ALA A 216 16.38 10.57 -22.91
CA ALA A 216 17.55 10.60 -23.81
C ALA A 216 17.15 10.88 -25.28
N VAL A 217 16.07 10.27 -25.76
CA VAL A 217 15.53 10.53 -27.11
C VAL A 217 15.07 11.97 -27.25
N ILE A 218 14.33 12.50 -26.27
CA ILE A 218 13.88 13.91 -26.28
C ILE A 218 15.07 14.87 -26.31
N LEU A 219 16.10 14.62 -25.49
CA LEU A 219 17.33 15.41 -25.49
C LEU A 219 18.06 15.34 -26.83
N PHE A 220 18.20 14.16 -27.41
CA PHE A 220 18.84 13.97 -28.72
C PHE A 220 18.09 14.74 -29.83
N LEU A 221 16.76 14.64 -29.85
CA LEU A 221 15.92 15.38 -30.79
C LEU A 221 16.03 16.89 -30.60
N GLY A 222 16.05 17.37 -29.35
CA GLY A 222 16.24 18.79 -29.03
C GLY A 222 17.59 19.34 -29.51
N VAL A 223 18.68 18.61 -29.26
CA VAL A 223 20.04 18.98 -29.72
C VAL A 223 20.13 18.95 -31.25
N SER A 224 19.61 17.89 -31.88
CA SER A 224 19.59 17.75 -33.34
C SER A 224 18.79 18.88 -34.01
N TRP A 225 17.63 19.23 -33.45
CA TRP A 225 16.82 20.35 -33.91
C TRP A 225 17.55 21.69 -33.76
N GLN A 226 18.21 21.94 -32.62
CA GLN A 226 18.99 23.15 -32.40
C GLN A 226 20.19 23.26 -33.37
N TYR A 227 20.87 22.14 -33.63
CA TYR A 227 21.96 22.07 -34.61
C TYR A 227 21.47 22.37 -36.03
N SER A 228 20.37 21.73 -36.45
CA SER A 228 19.73 21.97 -37.76
C SER A 228 19.31 23.43 -37.93
N ARG A 229 18.72 24.04 -36.88
CA ARG A 229 18.34 25.45 -36.88
C ARG A 229 19.54 26.39 -37.04
N ARG A 230 20.66 26.11 -36.35
CA ARG A 230 21.90 26.89 -36.49
C ARG A 230 22.52 26.74 -37.88
N LYS A 231 22.53 25.54 -38.44
CA LYS A 231 23.04 25.29 -39.80
C LYS A 231 22.20 26.02 -40.85
N ARG A 232 20.87 25.97 -40.72
CA ARG A 232 19.95 26.68 -41.60
C ARG A 232 20.17 28.19 -41.55
N LYS A 233 20.28 28.78 -40.36
CA LYS A 233 20.55 30.21 -40.19
C LYS A 233 21.88 30.64 -40.86
N LYS A 234 22.93 29.81 -40.76
CA LYS A 234 24.21 30.07 -41.46
C LYS A 234 24.05 30.09 -42.98
N LEU A 235 23.30 29.13 -43.54
CA LEU A 235 23.02 29.09 -44.97
C LEU A 235 22.14 30.26 -45.40
N GLU A 236 21.13 30.63 -44.61
CA GLU A 236 20.28 31.79 -44.88
C GLU A 236 21.13 33.09 -44.91
N ASP A 237 22.05 33.26 -43.96
CA ASP A 237 22.97 34.40 -43.91
C ASP A 237 24.01 34.41 -45.06
N GLU A 238 24.31 33.25 -45.67
CA GLU A 238 25.31 33.08 -46.74
C GLU A 238 24.71 33.31 -48.15
N TYR A 239 23.47 32.87 -48.37
CA TYR A 239 22.83 32.88 -49.70
C TYR A 239 21.77 33.98 -49.89
N PHE A 240 21.27 34.60 -48.80
CA PHE A 240 20.20 35.61 -48.86
C PHE A 240 20.61 36.98 -48.28
N LYS A 241 21.91 37.27 -48.20
CA LYS A 241 22.45 38.62 -47.95
C LYS A 241 22.89 39.30 -49.22
#